data_AF-A0A6G7WZK7-F1
#
_entry.id   AF-A0A6G7WZK7-F1
#
_cell.length_a   1.000
_cell.length_b   1.000
_cell.length_c   1.000
_cell.angle_alpha   90.00
_cell.angle_beta   90.00
_cell.angle_gamma   90.00
#
_symmetry.space_group_name_H-M   'P 1'
#
loop_
_entity.id
_entity.type
_entity.pdbx_description
1 polymer ?
#
loop_
_entity_poly.entity_id
_entity_poly.type
_entity_poly.pdbx_seq_one_letter_code
_entity_poly.pdbx_strand_id
1 'polypeptide(L)'
;MKDLFKFPLNIQLFADEGSEGSEEGNEHSDETAKPKEDTFTQADIDRAVTKAVQTATTNLETKNKTVLQKAVDDALAEERRKASLTEEQRQEEARTQAQKAFEAKEAELNNKLLRVDVGQVLVEHELNPELLDFVLGKDVDESIKNIDKLVSVIDKQVEDRIKKVVTKPGVPNKPQGKLITKQEIMSIKDDEERQKQIALHPQLFKYGG
;
A
#
# COMPACT_ATOMS: atom_id res chain seq x y z
N MET A 1 21.15 26.94 8.89
CA MET A 1 20.65 26.40 10.18
C MET A 1 20.77 27.51 11.20
N LYS A 2 19.66 28.12 11.60
CA LYS A 2 19.59 28.87 12.85
C LYS A 2 19.05 27.91 13.92
N ASP A 3 19.25 28.23 15.18
CA ASP A 3 18.76 27.50 16.37
C ASP A 3 19.57 26.24 16.75
N LEU A 4 20.75 26.48 17.31
CA LEU A 4 21.41 25.59 18.26
C LEU A 4 22.16 26.44 19.30
N PHE A 5 22.36 25.92 20.52
CA PHE A 5 22.92 26.62 21.69
C PHE A 5 22.02 27.68 22.35
N LYS A 6 20.97 27.22 23.04
CA LYS A 6 20.16 28.03 23.97
C LYS A 6 20.08 27.44 25.38
N PHE A 7 21.23 26.98 25.89
CA PHE A 7 21.45 26.65 27.30
C PHE A 7 22.65 27.45 27.81
N PRO A 8 22.51 28.27 28.87
CA PRO A 8 23.65 28.91 29.51
C PRO A 8 24.46 27.85 30.27
N LEU A 9 25.69 27.63 29.83
CA LEU A 9 26.66 26.80 30.56
C LEU A 9 27.15 27.57 31.80
N ASN A 10 26.66 27.18 32.97
CA ASN A 10 27.18 27.68 34.26
C ASN A 10 28.53 27.02 34.57
N ILE A 11 29.60 27.58 34.02
CA ILE A 11 30.98 27.10 34.19
C ILE A 11 31.52 27.37 35.61
N GLN A 12 30.78 28.13 36.42
CA GLN A 12 31.14 28.52 37.80
C GLN A 12 31.05 27.37 38.83
N LEU A 13 30.45 26.22 38.50
CA LEU A 13 30.37 25.09 39.44
C LEU A 13 31.73 24.40 39.71
N PHE A 14 32.77 24.77 38.97
CA PHE A 14 34.12 24.17 39.06
C PHE A 14 35.21 25.16 39.48
N ALA A 15 34.85 26.39 39.87
CA ALA A 15 35.82 27.45 40.15
C ALA A 15 35.32 28.50 41.15
N ASP A 16 34.95 28.07 42.36
CA ASP A 16 35.44 28.77 43.57
C ASP A 16 35.37 27.87 44.82
N GLU A 17 36.37 27.99 45.69
CA GLU A 17 36.45 27.33 47.01
C GLU A 17 36.85 28.42 48.02
N GLY A 18 35.90 29.02 48.74
CA GLY A 18 36.23 30.09 49.68
C GLY A 18 35.09 30.79 50.44
N SER A 19 35.04 30.53 51.74
CA SER A 19 34.77 31.49 52.84
C SER A 19 33.34 32.00 53.16
N GLU A 20 32.89 31.66 54.38
CA GLU A 20 32.11 32.46 55.38
C GLU A 20 30.79 33.18 54.96
N GLY A 21 29.64 33.09 55.65
CA GLY A 21 29.16 32.44 56.90
C GLY A 21 27.60 32.40 56.91
N SER A 22 26.81 32.38 57.99
CA SER A 22 27.01 32.24 59.45
C SER A 22 25.63 32.11 60.16
N GLU A 23 25.53 31.34 61.27
CA GLU A 23 24.46 31.39 62.33
C GLU A 23 22.99 31.03 61.96
N GLU A 24 22.12 30.42 62.78
CA GLU A 24 22.03 29.95 64.20
C GLU A 24 21.11 28.69 64.20
N GLY A 25 21.03 27.76 65.17
CA GLY A 25 21.70 27.51 66.45
C GLY A 25 21.00 26.32 67.17
N ASN A 26 21.66 25.63 68.12
CA ASN A 26 20.98 24.78 69.11
C ASN A 26 21.88 24.51 70.34
N GLU A 27 21.27 24.42 71.53
CA GLU A 27 21.94 24.27 72.82
C GLU A 27 22.21 22.79 73.16
N HIS A 28 23.36 22.48 73.80
CA HIS A 28 23.37 21.66 75.03
C HIS A 28 24.72 21.64 75.78
N SER A 29 24.62 21.89 77.09
CA SER A 29 25.42 21.32 78.20
C SER A 29 26.95 21.21 78.12
N ASP A 30 27.59 22.19 78.76
CA ASP A 30 28.50 22.02 79.91
C ASP A 30 28.89 20.59 80.33
N GLU A 31 30.19 20.26 80.21
CA GLU A 31 31.04 19.85 81.35
C GLU A 31 32.51 19.74 80.88
N THR A 32 33.31 20.82 81.03
CA THR A 32 34.70 20.83 80.53
C THR A 32 35.66 20.13 81.50
N ALA A 33 35.73 18.80 81.43
CA ALA A 33 36.80 18.03 82.04
C ALA A 33 38.17 18.41 81.44
N LYS A 34 39.18 18.59 82.30
CA LYS A 34 40.54 19.00 81.91
C LYS A 34 41.13 18.09 80.82
N PRO A 35 41.78 18.63 79.78
CA PRO A 35 42.43 17.81 78.77
C PRO A 35 43.57 17.01 79.41
N LYS A 36 43.56 15.69 79.19
CA LYS A 36 44.75 14.87 79.38
C LYS A 36 45.52 14.89 78.06
N GLU A 37 46.79 15.25 78.13
CA GLU A 37 47.70 15.16 76.99
C GLU A 37 48.05 13.69 76.75
N ASP A 38 47.24 12.99 75.96
CA ASP A 38 47.54 11.64 75.51
C ASP A 38 48.69 11.69 74.49
N THR A 39 49.92 11.49 74.97
CA THR A 39 51.11 11.37 74.11
C THR A 39 51.06 10.07 73.30
N PHE A 40 50.54 10.14 72.09
CA PHE A 40 50.53 9.03 71.12
C PHE A 40 51.94 8.50 70.86
N THR A 41 52.11 7.18 70.90
CA THR A 41 53.39 6.56 70.56
C THR A 41 53.49 6.25 69.06
N GLN A 42 54.71 6.13 68.55
CA GLN A 42 54.97 5.77 67.14
C GLN A 42 54.21 4.50 66.71
N ALA A 43 54.10 3.52 67.61
CA ALA A 43 53.42 2.25 67.37
C ALA A 43 51.90 2.38 67.24
N ASP A 44 51.28 3.36 67.91
CA ASP A 44 49.85 3.64 67.78
C ASP A 44 49.55 4.25 66.41
N ILE A 45 50.45 5.12 65.92
CA ILE A 45 50.38 5.72 64.59
C ILE A 45 50.55 4.64 63.51
N ASP A 46 51.59 3.80 63.60
CA ASP A 46 51.82 2.71 62.63
C ASP A 46 50.64 1.73 62.57
N ARG A 47 50.03 1.42 63.71
CA ARG A 47 48.83 0.57 63.81
C ARG A 47 47.59 1.24 63.21
N ALA A 48 47.41 2.54 63.45
CA ALA A 48 46.32 3.32 62.85
C ALA A 48 46.47 3.40 61.32
N VAL A 49 47.67 3.69 60.83
CA VAL A 49 48.00 3.73 59.39
C VAL A 49 47.77 2.37 58.74
N THR A 50 48.29 1.27 59.33
CA THR A 50 48.09 -0.08 58.77
C THR A 50 46.62 -0.46 58.69
N LYS A 51 45.83 -0.15 59.74
CA LYS A 51 44.39 -0.41 59.76
C LYS A 51 43.63 0.47 58.76
N ALA A 52 44.02 1.74 58.61
CA ALA A 52 43.44 2.64 57.61
C ALA A 52 43.73 2.15 56.18
N VAL A 53 44.96 1.71 55.89
CA VAL A 53 45.34 1.13 54.59
C VAL A 53 44.56 -0.15 54.30
N GLN A 54 44.47 -1.10 55.24
CA GLN A 54 43.67 -2.33 55.05
C GLN A 54 42.17 -2.04 54.85
N THR A 55 41.64 -1.03 55.55
CA THR A 55 40.24 -0.60 55.38
C THR A 55 40.04 0.09 54.02
N ALA A 56 41.02 0.87 53.55
CA ALA A 56 40.99 1.49 52.24
C ALA A 56 41.09 0.47 51.10
N THR A 57 41.98 -0.53 51.20
CA THR A 57 42.14 -1.57 50.17
C THR A 57 40.91 -2.47 50.08
N THR A 58 40.37 -2.94 51.20
CA THR A 58 39.14 -3.77 51.19
C THR A 58 37.91 -2.99 50.69
N ASN A 59 37.80 -1.70 51.03
CA ASN A 59 36.77 -0.83 50.46
C ASN A 59 36.99 -0.56 48.96
N LEU A 60 38.24 -0.53 48.46
CA LEU A 60 38.55 -0.43 47.03
C LEU A 60 38.23 -1.72 46.28
N GLU A 61 38.61 -2.87 46.81
CA GLU A 61 38.34 -4.19 46.22
C GLU A 61 36.84 -4.47 46.11
N THR A 62 36.08 -4.17 47.16
CA THR A 62 34.61 -4.33 47.14
C THR A 62 33.93 -3.36 46.17
N LYS A 63 34.37 -2.10 46.10
CA LYS A 63 33.90 -1.13 45.08
C LYS A 63 34.25 -1.60 43.66
N ASN A 64 35.49 -2.00 43.40
CA ASN A 64 35.89 -2.51 42.09
C ASN A 64 35.12 -3.76 41.69
N LYS A 65 34.92 -4.73 42.60
CA LYS A 65 34.13 -5.94 42.33
C LYS A 65 32.67 -5.62 42.01
N THR A 66 32.05 -4.70 42.75
CA THR A 66 30.64 -4.31 42.49
C THR A 66 30.48 -3.49 41.21
N VAL A 67 31.46 -2.64 40.86
CA VAL A 67 31.48 -1.93 39.56
C VAL A 67 31.67 -2.91 38.40
N LEU A 68 32.59 -3.88 38.53
CA LEU A 68 32.81 -4.91 37.50
C LEU A 68 31.58 -5.81 37.31
N GLN A 69 30.91 -6.23 38.40
CA GLN A 69 29.68 -7.01 38.31
C GLN A 69 28.56 -6.24 37.60
N LYS A 70 28.32 -4.98 37.99
CA LYS A 70 27.34 -4.11 37.30
C LYS A 70 27.68 -3.93 35.82
N ALA A 71 28.93 -3.65 35.47
CA ALA A 71 29.34 -3.50 34.08
C ALA A 71 29.12 -4.77 33.24
N VAL A 72 29.31 -5.96 33.83
CA VAL A 72 29.02 -7.25 33.17
C VAL A 72 27.52 -7.48 33.03
N ASP A 73 26.73 -7.22 34.08
CA ASP A 73 25.27 -7.38 34.07
C ASP A 73 24.61 -6.39 33.08
N ASP A 74 25.04 -5.13 33.06
CA ASP A 74 24.59 -4.10 32.13
C ASP A 74 24.97 -4.46 30.68
N ALA A 75 26.19 -4.96 30.44
CA ALA A 75 26.61 -5.42 29.11
C ALA A 75 25.77 -6.62 28.62
N LEU A 76 25.47 -7.59 29.49
CA LEU A 76 24.60 -8.73 29.21
C LEU A 76 23.13 -8.31 29.00
N ALA A 77 22.65 -7.30 29.71
CA ALA A 77 21.31 -6.73 29.51
C ALA A 77 21.23 -5.96 28.17
N GLU A 78 22.27 -5.19 27.82
CA GLU A 78 22.37 -4.52 26.53
C GLU A 78 22.52 -5.49 25.36
N GLU A 79 23.36 -6.52 25.46
CA GLU A 79 23.45 -7.56 24.41
C GLU A 79 22.12 -8.28 24.23
N ARG A 80 21.47 -8.72 25.31
CA ARG A 80 20.14 -9.34 25.22
C ARG A 80 19.13 -8.39 24.59
N ARG A 81 19.10 -7.12 24.98
CA ARG A 81 18.20 -6.13 24.37
C ARG A 81 18.52 -5.89 22.89
N LYS A 82 19.79 -5.82 22.49
CA LYS A 82 20.22 -5.65 21.10
C LYS A 82 19.90 -6.88 20.25
N ALA A 83 20.10 -8.08 20.80
CA ALA A 83 19.76 -9.35 20.17
C ALA A 83 18.23 -9.52 20.05
N SER A 84 17.46 -9.25 21.10
CA SER A 84 16.00 -9.18 21.04
C SER A 84 15.53 -8.18 19.99
N LEU A 85 16.02 -6.94 19.99
CA LEU A 85 15.66 -5.96 18.95
C LEU A 85 15.97 -6.49 17.54
N THR A 86 17.16 -7.03 17.30
CA THR A 86 17.59 -7.46 15.95
C THR A 86 17.07 -8.85 15.54
N GLU A 87 16.51 -9.64 16.46
CA GLU A 87 15.85 -10.92 16.19
C GLU A 87 14.34 -10.73 16.06
N GLU A 88 13.69 -10.03 17.00
CA GLU A 88 12.26 -9.71 16.95
C GLU A 88 11.93 -8.84 15.73
N GLN A 89 12.71 -7.79 15.44
CA GLN A 89 12.50 -6.98 14.22
C GLN A 89 12.72 -7.82 12.96
N ARG A 90 13.68 -8.75 12.93
CA ARG A 90 13.90 -9.64 11.78
C ARG A 90 12.75 -10.63 11.61
N GLN A 91 12.17 -11.11 12.71
CA GLN A 91 11.00 -11.97 12.69
C GLN A 91 9.72 -11.22 12.30
N GLU A 92 9.55 -9.95 12.71
CA GLU A 92 8.48 -9.07 12.26
C GLU A 92 8.64 -8.67 10.79
N GLU A 93 9.84 -8.35 10.33
CA GLU A 93 10.13 -8.11 8.90
C GLU A 93 9.89 -9.38 8.08
N ALA A 94 10.36 -10.54 8.51
CA ALA A 94 10.08 -11.81 7.83
C ALA A 94 8.59 -12.14 7.81
N ARG A 95 7.85 -11.90 8.91
CA ARG A 95 6.40 -12.10 8.97
C ARG A 95 5.65 -11.12 8.07
N THR A 96 5.98 -9.83 8.10
CA THR A 96 5.32 -8.82 7.27
C THR A 96 5.67 -8.96 5.79
N GLN A 97 6.89 -9.37 5.44
CA GLN A 97 7.25 -9.74 4.07
C GLN A 97 6.52 -11.00 3.61
N ALA A 98 6.46 -12.05 4.44
CA ALA A 98 5.70 -13.26 4.13
C ALA A 98 4.21 -12.95 3.96
N GLN A 99 3.63 -12.14 4.84
CA GLN A 99 2.22 -11.76 4.78
C GLN A 99 1.91 -10.91 3.54
N LYS A 100 2.74 -9.90 3.22
CA LYS A 100 2.62 -9.16 1.96
C LYS A 100 2.77 -10.04 0.72
N ALA A 101 3.65 -11.05 0.77
CA ALA A 101 3.83 -12.00 -0.33
C ALA A 101 2.64 -12.97 -0.47
N PHE A 102 1.99 -13.33 0.64
CA PHE A 102 0.72 -14.07 0.64
C PHE A 102 -0.42 -13.21 0.08
N GLU A 103 -0.62 -11.99 0.60
CA GLU A 103 -1.63 -11.03 0.13
C GLU A 103 -1.47 -10.71 -1.36
N ALA A 104 -0.22 -10.52 -1.84
CA ALA A 104 0.06 -10.30 -3.26
C ALA A 104 -0.31 -11.51 -4.13
N LYS A 105 -0.02 -12.74 -3.67
CA LYS A 105 -0.40 -13.97 -4.38
C LYS A 105 -1.90 -14.26 -4.32
N GLU A 106 -2.56 -13.94 -3.22
CA GLU A 106 -4.00 -14.07 -3.07
C GLU A 106 -4.71 -13.06 -3.99
N ALA A 107 -4.24 -11.82 -4.05
CA ALA A 107 -4.72 -10.82 -5.00
C ALA A 107 -4.47 -11.25 -6.46
N GLU A 108 -3.30 -11.79 -6.79
CA GLU A 108 -3.00 -12.30 -8.13
C GLU A 108 -3.89 -13.49 -8.50
N LEU A 109 -4.11 -14.42 -7.57
CA LEU A 109 -5.00 -15.57 -7.76
C LEU A 109 -6.46 -15.13 -7.93
N ASN A 110 -6.94 -14.22 -7.09
CA ASN A 110 -8.30 -13.68 -7.19
C ASN A 110 -8.52 -12.97 -8.53
N ASN A 111 -7.56 -12.15 -8.99
CA ASN A 111 -7.60 -11.54 -10.32
C ASN A 111 -7.61 -12.57 -11.45
N LYS A 112 -6.91 -13.71 -11.30
CA LYS A 112 -6.93 -14.80 -12.28
C LYS A 112 -8.28 -15.53 -12.30
N LEU A 113 -8.86 -15.83 -11.13
CA LEU A 113 -10.18 -16.43 -11.00
C LEU A 113 -11.26 -15.52 -11.61
N LEU A 114 -11.30 -14.25 -11.21
CA LEU A 114 -12.20 -13.23 -11.77
C LEU A 114 -12.10 -13.14 -13.30
N ARG A 115 -10.88 -13.16 -13.86
CA ARG A 115 -10.68 -13.18 -15.33
C ARG A 115 -11.18 -14.46 -16.00
N VAL A 116 -11.07 -15.62 -15.34
CA VAL A 116 -11.60 -16.88 -15.87
C VAL A 116 -13.13 -16.86 -15.84
N ASP A 117 -13.73 -16.46 -14.72
CA ASP A 117 -15.19 -16.41 -14.55
C ASP A 117 -15.83 -15.42 -15.54
N VAL A 118 -15.31 -14.18 -15.62
CA VAL A 118 -15.78 -13.16 -16.57
C VAL A 118 -15.48 -13.56 -18.02
N GLY A 119 -14.36 -14.23 -18.27
CA GLY A 119 -14.01 -14.79 -19.57
C GLY A 119 -14.98 -15.88 -20.03
N GLN A 120 -15.44 -16.74 -19.11
CA GLN A 120 -16.46 -17.74 -19.40
C GLN A 120 -17.78 -17.07 -19.77
N VAL A 121 -18.23 -16.07 -18.99
CA VAL A 121 -19.47 -15.33 -19.32
C VAL A 121 -19.35 -14.63 -20.68
N LEU A 122 -18.21 -14.02 -21.03
CA LEU A 122 -18.00 -13.44 -22.36
C LEU A 122 -18.17 -14.47 -23.48
N VAL A 123 -17.66 -15.70 -23.31
CA VAL A 123 -17.86 -16.79 -24.28
C VAL A 123 -19.31 -17.26 -24.33
N GLU A 124 -20.01 -17.32 -23.19
CA GLU A 124 -21.46 -17.63 -23.13
C GLU A 124 -22.32 -16.59 -23.87
N HIS A 125 -21.88 -15.33 -23.92
CA HIS A 125 -22.48 -14.25 -24.71
C HIS A 125 -21.97 -14.17 -26.17
N GLU A 126 -21.19 -15.15 -26.65
CA GLU A 126 -20.55 -15.19 -27.98
C GLU A 126 -19.62 -14.00 -28.28
N LEU A 127 -19.10 -13.34 -27.24
CA LEU A 127 -18.22 -12.17 -27.35
C LEU A 127 -16.75 -12.56 -27.43
N ASN A 128 -15.95 -11.74 -28.14
CA ASN A 128 -14.51 -11.94 -28.26
C ASN A 128 -13.82 -11.79 -26.88
N PRO A 129 -13.01 -12.76 -26.42
CA PRO A 129 -12.26 -12.67 -25.15
C PRO A 129 -11.29 -11.47 -25.07
N GLU A 130 -10.91 -10.84 -26.18
CA GLU A 130 -10.17 -9.56 -26.17
C GLU A 130 -10.95 -8.41 -25.49
N LEU A 131 -12.28 -8.54 -25.36
CA LEU A 131 -13.10 -7.58 -24.62
C LEU A 131 -12.99 -7.71 -23.09
N LEU A 132 -12.33 -8.76 -22.58
CA LEU A 132 -12.17 -9.01 -21.14
C LEU A 132 -11.64 -7.78 -20.40
N ASP A 133 -10.53 -7.19 -20.85
CA ASP A 133 -9.89 -6.05 -20.18
C ASP A 133 -10.75 -4.75 -20.21
N PHE A 134 -11.75 -4.67 -21.11
CA PHE A 134 -12.69 -3.54 -21.16
C PHE A 134 -13.91 -3.72 -20.25
N VAL A 135 -14.17 -4.96 -19.83
CA VAL A 135 -15.41 -5.34 -19.15
C VAL A 135 -15.18 -5.85 -17.72
N LEU A 136 -13.94 -6.22 -17.39
CA LEU A 136 -13.48 -6.58 -16.05
C LEU A 136 -13.82 -5.47 -15.04
N GLY A 137 -14.83 -5.71 -14.21
CA GLY A 137 -15.21 -4.86 -13.08
C GLY A 137 -14.44 -5.20 -11.81
N LYS A 138 -14.90 -4.68 -10.67
CA LYS A 138 -14.33 -5.04 -9.37
C LYS A 138 -14.61 -6.49 -8.97
N ASP A 139 -15.79 -6.97 -9.35
CA ASP A 139 -16.34 -8.30 -9.06
C ASP A 139 -17.04 -8.88 -10.31
N VAL A 140 -17.35 -10.17 -10.31
CA VAL A 140 -18.04 -10.85 -11.43
C VAL A 140 -19.38 -10.16 -11.74
N ASP A 141 -20.19 -9.84 -10.73
CA ASP A 141 -21.50 -9.19 -10.90
C ASP A 141 -21.43 -7.79 -11.53
N GLU A 142 -20.36 -7.02 -11.28
CA GLU A 142 -20.15 -5.73 -11.95
C GLU A 142 -19.74 -5.93 -13.41
N SER A 143 -18.92 -6.94 -13.65
CA SER A 143 -18.46 -7.33 -14.99
C SER A 143 -19.64 -7.77 -15.87
N ILE A 144 -20.53 -8.63 -15.36
CA ILE A 144 -21.77 -9.04 -16.07
C ILE A 144 -22.61 -7.81 -16.44
N LYS A 145 -22.86 -6.90 -15.50
CA LYS A 145 -23.60 -5.65 -15.78
C LYS A 145 -22.92 -4.75 -16.81
N ASN A 146 -21.61 -4.89 -17.01
CA ASN A 146 -20.88 -4.18 -18.05
C ASN A 146 -20.95 -4.92 -19.40
N ILE A 147 -20.94 -6.26 -19.41
CA ILE A 147 -21.26 -7.09 -20.59
C ILE A 147 -22.64 -6.71 -21.14
N ASP A 148 -23.69 -6.76 -20.31
CA ASP A 148 -25.08 -6.50 -20.72
C ASP A 148 -25.26 -5.10 -21.35
N LYS A 149 -24.61 -4.08 -20.75
CA LYS A 149 -24.62 -2.72 -21.29
C LYS A 149 -23.88 -2.64 -22.62
N LEU A 150 -22.72 -3.31 -22.74
CA LEU A 150 -21.92 -3.32 -23.95
C LEU A 150 -22.69 -3.96 -25.11
N VAL A 151 -23.30 -5.14 -24.88
CA VAL A 151 -24.18 -5.83 -25.83
C VAL A 151 -25.32 -4.90 -26.27
N SER A 152 -26.07 -4.33 -25.33
CA SER A 152 -27.19 -3.44 -25.64
C SER A 152 -26.79 -2.17 -26.43
N VAL A 153 -25.57 -1.67 -26.25
CA VAL A 153 -25.04 -0.53 -27.02
C VAL A 153 -24.58 -0.97 -28.41
N ILE A 154 -23.90 -2.12 -28.52
CA ILE A 154 -23.47 -2.69 -29.79
C ILE A 154 -24.69 -2.99 -30.67
N ASP A 155 -25.71 -3.68 -30.15
CA ASP A 155 -26.93 -4.02 -30.89
C ASP A 155 -27.61 -2.78 -31.47
N LYS A 156 -27.79 -1.73 -30.65
CA LYS A 156 -28.36 -0.44 -31.10
C LYS A 156 -27.50 0.22 -32.18
N GLN A 157 -26.18 0.21 -32.03
CA GLN A 157 -25.28 0.78 -33.05
C GLN A 157 -25.25 -0.04 -34.34
N VAL A 158 -25.34 -1.37 -34.25
CA VAL A 158 -25.42 -2.28 -35.40
C VAL A 158 -26.75 -2.08 -36.11
N GLU A 159 -27.88 -2.06 -35.40
CA GLU A 159 -29.20 -1.70 -35.93
C GLU A 159 -29.15 -0.35 -36.65
N ASP A 160 -28.62 0.70 -36.03
CA ASP A 160 -28.56 2.03 -36.63
C ASP A 160 -27.62 2.10 -37.83
N ARG A 161 -26.52 1.33 -37.84
CA ARG A 161 -25.66 1.18 -39.02
C ARG A 161 -26.37 0.43 -40.13
N ILE A 162 -27.10 -0.65 -39.83
CA ILE A 162 -27.90 -1.40 -40.80
C ILE A 162 -29.00 -0.51 -41.39
N LYS A 163 -29.78 0.20 -40.55
CA LYS A 163 -30.77 1.18 -40.97
C LYS A 163 -30.14 2.23 -41.90
N LYS A 164 -28.97 2.80 -41.54
CA LYS A 164 -28.23 3.77 -42.38
C LYS A 164 -27.68 3.17 -43.68
N VAL A 165 -27.31 1.89 -43.71
CA VAL A 165 -26.90 1.21 -44.95
C VAL A 165 -28.10 0.96 -45.85
N VAL A 166 -29.20 0.41 -45.32
CA VAL A 166 -30.45 0.13 -46.07
C VAL A 166 -31.12 1.40 -46.59
N THR A 167 -31.01 2.52 -45.88
CA THR A 167 -31.57 3.83 -46.28
C THR A 167 -30.64 4.69 -47.13
N LYS A 168 -29.37 4.29 -47.34
CA LYS A 168 -28.47 5.02 -48.25
C LYS A 168 -28.92 4.83 -49.71
N PRO A 169 -29.16 5.92 -50.46
CA PRO A 169 -29.47 5.80 -51.88
C PRO A 169 -28.22 5.27 -52.62
N GLY A 170 -28.29 4.03 -53.10
CA GLY A 170 -27.18 3.38 -53.79
C GLY A 170 -26.93 1.92 -53.39
N VAL A 171 -27.49 1.43 -52.28
CA VAL A 171 -27.63 -0.03 -52.08
C VAL A 171 -28.66 -0.53 -53.10
N PRO A 172 -28.36 -1.58 -53.88
CA PRO A 172 -29.34 -2.18 -54.77
C PRO A 172 -30.38 -2.93 -53.94
N ASN A 173 -31.39 -2.21 -53.47
CA ASN A 173 -32.67 -2.82 -53.11
C ASN A 173 -33.08 -3.68 -54.31
N LYS A 174 -33.18 -5.01 -54.05
CA LYS A 174 -33.59 -6.09 -54.97
C LYS A 174 -34.33 -5.51 -56.17
N PRO A 175 -33.81 -5.65 -57.41
CA PRO A 175 -34.22 -4.82 -58.53
C PRO A 175 -35.73 -4.83 -58.66
N GLN A 176 -36.35 -3.73 -58.22
CA GLN A 176 -37.72 -3.40 -58.59
C GLN A 176 -37.66 -2.89 -60.02
N GLY A 177 -37.30 -3.81 -60.93
CA GLY A 177 -37.77 -3.74 -62.30
C GLY A 177 -39.27 -3.62 -62.18
N LYS A 178 -39.76 -2.39 -62.43
CA LYS A 178 -41.16 -2.00 -62.30
C LYS A 178 -41.97 -3.12 -62.94
N LEU A 179 -42.79 -3.81 -62.15
CA LEU A 179 -43.59 -4.96 -62.60
C LEU A 179 -44.73 -4.43 -63.47
N ILE A 180 -44.36 -3.90 -64.63
CA ILE A 180 -45.24 -3.39 -65.64
C ILE A 180 -46.13 -4.56 -66.05
N THR A 181 -47.42 -4.39 -65.84
CA THR A 181 -48.43 -5.40 -66.14
C THR A 181 -48.81 -5.36 -67.62
N LYS A 182 -49.39 -6.46 -68.12
CA LYS A 182 -49.94 -6.53 -69.48
C LYS A 182 -50.94 -5.38 -69.74
N GLN A 183 -51.75 -5.01 -68.74
CA GLN A 183 -52.75 -3.96 -68.85
C GLN A 183 -52.12 -2.55 -68.92
N GLU A 184 -51.07 -2.26 -68.14
CA GLU A 184 -50.38 -0.97 -68.22
C GLU A 184 -49.76 -0.76 -69.61
N ILE A 185 -49.15 -1.79 -70.20
CA ILE A 185 -48.63 -1.73 -71.59
C ILE A 185 -49.77 -1.53 -72.59
N MET A 186 -50.88 -2.26 -72.45
CA MET A 186 -52.04 -2.10 -73.33
C MET A 186 -52.75 -0.74 -73.19
N SER A 187 -52.54 -0.03 -72.08
CA SER A 187 -53.09 1.30 -71.81
C SER A 187 -52.25 2.46 -72.37
N ILE A 188 -51.07 2.16 -72.96
CA ILE A 188 -50.24 3.16 -73.64
C ILE A 188 -50.97 3.62 -74.91
N LYS A 189 -51.29 4.92 -74.97
CA LYS A 189 -52.03 5.54 -76.08
C LYS A 189 -51.27 5.59 -77.40
N ASP A 190 -49.94 5.67 -77.34
CA ASP A 190 -49.07 5.63 -78.51
C ASP A 190 -48.86 4.18 -78.96
N ASP A 191 -49.20 3.90 -80.21
CA ASP A 191 -49.15 2.57 -80.81
C ASP A 191 -47.73 2.06 -81.00
N GLU A 192 -46.77 2.93 -81.34
CA GLU A 192 -45.37 2.54 -81.49
C GLU A 192 -44.72 2.27 -80.14
N GLU A 193 -44.96 3.13 -79.15
CA GLU A 193 -44.45 2.93 -77.79
C GLU A 193 -45.03 1.65 -77.19
N ARG A 194 -46.33 1.41 -77.37
CA ARG A 194 -46.98 0.17 -76.95
C ARG A 194 -46.32 -1.07 -77.57
N GLN A 195 -46.07 -1.06 -78.88
CA GLN A 195 -45.38 -2.17 -79.56
C GLN A 195 -43.94 -2.36 -79.06
N LYS A 196 -43.19 -1.27 -78.85
CA LYS A 196 -41.83 -1.31 -78.27
C LYS A 196 -41.85 -1.95 -76.87
N GLN A 197 -42.82 -1.61 -76.02
CA GLN A 197 -42.97 -2.23 -74.69
C GLN A 197 -43.43 -3.69 -74.74
N ILE A 198 -44.28 -4.09 -75.69
CA ILE A 198 -44.63 -5.50 -75.94
C ILE A 198 -43.38 -6.31 -76.34
N ALA A 199 -42.51 -5.73 -77.19
CA ALA A 199 -41.27 -6.37 -77.64
C ALA A 199 -40.19 -6.48 -76.55
N LEU A 200 -40.16 -5.54 -75.61
CA LEU A 200 -39.29 -5.58 -74.41
C LEU A 200 -39.80 -6.54 -73.32
N HIS A 201 -41.12 -6.74 -73.23
CA HIS A 201 -41.76 -7.63 -72.25
C HIS A 201 -42.58 -8.75 -72.91
N PRO A 202 -42.00 -9.56 -73.83
CA PRO A 202 -42.75 -10.55 -74.60
C PRO A 202 -43.36 -11.65 -73.71
N GLN A 203 -42.78 -11.90 -72.52
CA GLN A 203 -43.32 -12.82 -71.51
C GLN A 203 -44.71 -12.42 -70.97
N LEU A 204 -45.16 -11.17 -71.15
CA LEU A 204 -46.51 -10.73 -70.77
C LEU A 204 -47.55 -10.93 -71.88
N PHE A 205 -47.11 -11.22 -73.10
CA PHE A 205 -47.95 -11.26 -74.31
C PHE A 205 -47.92 -12.60 -75.05
N LYS A 206 -46.87 -13.41 -74.87
CA LYS A 206 -46.84 -14.79 -75.35
C LYS A 206 -47.82 -15.65 -74.55
N TYR A 207 -48.82 -16.19 -75.23
CA TYR A 207 -49.71 -17.20 -74.67
C TYR A 207 -48.97 -18.53 -74.55
N GLY A 208 -49.07 -19.18 -73.39
CA GLY A 208 -48.61 -20.54 -73.16
C GLY A 208 -49.54 -21.22 -72.18
N GLY A 209 -50.47 -22.05 -72.69
CA GLY A 209 -51.48 -22.77 -71.91
C GLY A 209 -52.74 -21.95 -71.69
#